data_AF-A0A9E6APG6-F1
#
_entry.id   AF-A0A9E6APG6-F1
#
_cell.length_a   1.000
_cell.length_b   1.000
_cell.length_c   1.000
_cell.angle_alpha   90.00
_cell.angle_beta   90.00
_cell.angle_gamma   90.00
#
_symmetry.space_group_name_H-M   'P 1'
#
loop_
_entity.id
_entity.type
_entity.pdbx_description
1 polymer ?
#
loop_
_entity_poly.entity_id
_entity_poly.type
_entity_poly.pdbx_seq_one_letter_code
_entity_poly.pdbx_strand_id
1 'polypeptide(L)' 'MGCYNSAVINAPIETVWTKIRYFRELSWAAGVIESTEVIGDKSGDQIGAQRKLNGVFAETQH' A
#
# COMPACT_ATOMS: atom_id res chain seq x y z
N MET A 1 6.48 7.35 18.88
CA MET A 1 7.17 8.42 18.11
C MET A 1 6.81 8.21 16.65
N GLY A 2 6.32 9.25 15.96
CA GLY A 2 6.07 9.18 14.52
C GLY A 2 7.26 9.73 13.75
N CYS A 3 7.52 9.20 12.56
CA CYS A 3 8.41 9.81 11.59
C CYS A 3 7.56 10.54 10.53
N TYR A 4 8.04 11.68 10.04
CA TYR A 4 7.41 12.41 8.94
C TYR A 4 8.39 12.46 7.76
N ASN A 5 7.96 11.94 6.61
CA ASN A 5 8.72 11.93 5.37
C ASN A 5 7.84 12.46 4.23
N SER A 6 8.43 13.21 3.30
CA SER A 6 7.76 13.70 2.09
C SER A 6 8.71 13.67 0.89
N ALA A 7 8.16 13.61 -0.32
CA ALA A 7 8.91 13.62 -1.57
C ALA A 7 8.14 14.36 -2.67
N VAL A 8 8.85 15.04 -3.57
CA VAL A 8 8.25 15.67 -4.75
C VAL A 8 8.29 14.69 -5.92
N ILE A 9 7.13 14.34 -6.44
CA ILE A 9 7.00 13.44 -7.60
C ILE A 9 6.72 14.27 -8.84
N ASN A 10 7.58 14.17 -9.85
CA ASN A 10 7.41 14.88 -11.12
C ASN A 10 6.40 14.14 -12.04
N ALA A 11 5.14 14.09 -11.61
CA ALA A 11 4.04 13.50 -12.38
C ALA A 11 2.70 14.17 -12.01
N PRO A 12 1.68 14.14 -12.89
CA PRO A 12 0.35 14.61 -12.57
C PRO A 12 -0.25 13.86 -11.37
N ILE A 13 -1.03 14.56 -10.52
CA ILE A 13 -1.63 13.99 -9.32
C ILE A 13 -2.49 12.76 -9.62
N GLU A 14 -3.25 12.76 -10.71
CA GLU A 14 -4.09 11.63 -11.10
C GLU A 14 -3.27 10.36 -11.39
N THR A 15 -2.08 10.51 -12.00
CA THR A 15 -1.17 9.40 -12.25
C THR A 15 -0.58 8.85 -10.96
N VAL A 16 -0.20 9.74 -10.04
CA VAL A 16 0.32 9.34 -8.73
C VAL A 16 -0.75 8.61 -7.93
N TRP A 17 -1.96 9.19 -7.84
CA TRP A 17 -3.06 8.64 -7.07
C TRP A 17 -3.51 7.29 -7.63
N THR A 18 -3.63 7.14 -8.95
CA THR A 18 -4.02 5.87 -9.58
C THR A 18 -3.06 4.73 -9.23
N LYS A 19 -1.75 5.02 -9.06
CA LYS A 19 -0.75 4.02 -8.67
C LYS A 19 -0.79 3.65 -7.19
N ILE A 20 -1.08 4.59 -6.28
CA ILE A 20 -0.95 4.35 -4.84
C ILE A 20 -2.29 4.09 -4.11
N ARG A 21 -3.43 4.38 -4.75
CA ARG A 21 -4.77 4.30 -4.13
C ARG A 21 -5.20 2.89 -3.72
N TYR A 22 -4.63 1.85 -4.33
CA TYR A 22 -5.06 0.47 -4.11
C TYR A 22 -4.26 -0.14 -2.96
N PHE A 23 -4.91 -0.38 -1.82
CA PHE A 23 -4.25 -0.88 -0.61
C PHE A 23 -3.58 -2.25 -0.80
N ARG A 24 -3.98 -3.04 -1.79
CA ARG A 24 -3.36 -4.36 -2.05
C ARG A 24 -2.29 -4.33 -3.13
N GLU A 25 -2.18 -3.22 -3.85
CA GLU A 25 -1.27 -3.06 -4.99
C GLU A 25 -0.08 -2.22 -4.54
N LEU A 26 1.08 -2.85 -4.45
CA LEU A 26 2.32 -2.25 -3.94
C LEU A 26 3.49 -2.41 -4.92
N SER A 27 3.22 -2.69 -6.19
CA SER A 27 4.26 -2.82 -7.22
C SER A 27 5.12 -1.57 -7.35
N TRP A 28 4.58 -0.40 -6.99
CA TRP A 28 5.32 0.86 -6.94
C TRP A 28 6.45 0.89 -5.89
N ALA A 29 6.47 -0.06 -4.94
CA ALA A 29 7.43 -0.16 -3.85
C ALA A 29 8.35 -1.39 -3.94
N ALA A 30 8.61 -1.91 -5.15
CA ALA A 30 9.40 -3.13 -5.39
C ALA A 30 10.82 -3.15 -4.80
N GLY A 31 11.37 -2.00 -4.40
CA GLY A 31 12.67 -1.92 -3.70
C GLY A 31 12.61 -2.26 -2.21
N VAL A 32 11.42 -2.40 -1.63
CA VAL A 32 11.20 -2.66 -0.19
C VAL A 32 10.18 -3.77 0.04
N ILE A 33 9.18 -3.88 -0.85
CA ILE A 33 8.12 -4.90 -0.77
C ILE A 33 8.50 -6.10 -1.65
N GLU A 34 8.83 -7.22 -0.99
CA GLU A 34 9.18 -8.50 -1.62
C GLU A 34 7.95 -9.40 -1.78
N SER A 35 7.02 -9.35 -0.81
CA SER A 35 5.75 -10.09 -0.90
C SER A 35 4.60 -9.32 -0.27
N THR A 36 3.42 -9.47 -0.88
CA THR A 36 2.15 -8.98 -0.33
C THR A 36 1.17 -10.14 -0.28
N GLU A 37 0.85 -10.61 0.92
CA GLU A 37 -0.17 -11.63 1.14
C GLU A 37 -1.49 -10.95 1.49
N VAL A 38 -2.53 -11.32 0.76
CA VAL A 38 -3.90 -10.87 1.03
C VAL A 38 -4.49 -11.71 2.16
N ILE A 39 -4.99 -11.05 3.20
CA ILE A 39 -5.71 -11.71 4.29
C ILE A 39 -7.20 -11.39 4.17
N GLY A 40 -8.02 -12.44 4.04
CA GLY A 40 -9.48 -12.34 3.95
C GLY A 40 -10.02 -11.83 2.61
N ASP A 41 -11.35 -11.77 2.53
CA ASP A 41 -12.08 -11.67 1.26
C ASP A 41 -12.40 -10.24 0.81
N LYS A 42 -12.21 -9.25 1.68
CA LYS A 42 -12.52 -7.85 1.39
C LYS A 42 -11.56 -7.27 0.37
N SER A 43 -12.03 -6.56 -0.65
CA SER A 43 -11.14 -5.96 -1.65
C SER A 43 -10.30 -4.81 -1.09
N GLY A 44 -9.16 -4.47 -1.72
CA GLY A 44 -8.20 -3.46 -1.25
C GLY A 44 -8.68 -2.01 -1.29
N ASP A 45 -9.94 -1.80 -1.67
CA ASP A 45 -10.67 -0.55 -1.67
C ASP A 45 -11.79 -0.54 -0.61
N GLN A 46 -11.87 -1.57 0.24
CA GLN A 46 -12.92 -1.74 1.25
C GLN A 46 -12.36 -1.65 2.66
N ILE A 47 -13.07 -0.92 3.53
CA ILE A 47 -12.74 -0.82 4.96
C ILE A 47 -12.69 -2.22 5.59
N GLY A 48 -11.59 -2.50 6.27
CA GLY A 48 -11.26 -3.78 6.89
C GLY A 48 -10.51 -4.74 5.97
N ALA A 49 -10.06 -4.32 4.79
CA ALA A 49 -9.10 -5.10 4.00
C ALA A 49 -7.82 -5.31 4.80
N GLN A 50 -7.33 -6.55 4.82
CA GLN A 50 -6.09 -6.91 5.50
C GLN A 50 -5.02 -7.35 4.51
N ARG A 51 -3.77 -7.07 4.84
CA ARG A 51 -2.59 -7.52 4.09
C ARG A 51 -1.43 -7.86 5.03
N LYS A 52 -0.53 -8.73 4.58
CA LYS A 52 0.74 -9.01 5.22
C LYS A 52 1.89 -8.73 4.27
N LEU A 53 2.80 -7.85 4.65
CA LEU A 53 3.96 -7.47 3.84
C LEU A 53 5.20 -8.23 4.30
N ASN A 54 5.94 -8.78 3.34
CA ASN A 54 7.19 -9.53 3.55
C ASN A 54 7.07 -10.64 4.62
N GLY A 55 5.87 -11.20 4.79
CA GLY A 55 5.59 -12.22 5.80
C GLY A 55 5.66 -11.75 7.26
N VAL A 56 5.86 -10.45 7.55
CA VAL A 56 6.11 -9.94 8.91
C VAL A 56 5.22 -8.76 9.33
N PHE A 57 4.82 -7.87 8.42
CA PHE A 57 4.00 -6.70 8.77
C PHE A 57 2.53 -6.95 8.43
N ALA A 58 1.67 -7.05 9.44
CA ALA A 58 0.22 -7.17 9.24
C ALA A 58 -0.46 -5.80 9.37
N GLU A 59 -1.25 -5.43 8.36
CA GLU A 59 -1.92 -4.13 8.29
C GLU A 59 -3.40 -4.29 7.96
N THR A 60 -4.21 -3.36 8.47
CA THR A 60 -5.66 -3.28 8.21
C THR A 60 -6.02 -1.88 7.70
N GLN A 61 -6.83 -1.83 6.65
CA GLN A 61 -7.42 -0.59 6.15
C GLN A 61 -8.56 -0.16 7.08
N HIS A 62 -8.47 1.04 7.65
CA HIS A 62 -9.48 1.64 8.52
C HIS A 62 -10.33 2.69 7.80
#